data_AF-A0AAU5DW05-F1
#
_entry.id   AF-A0AAU5DW05-F1
#
_cell.length_a   1.000
_cell.length_b   1.000
_cell.length_c   1.000
_cell.angle_alpha   90.00
_cell.angle_beta   90.00
_cell.angle_gamma   90.00
#
_symmetry.space_group_name_H-M   'P 1'
#
loop_
_entity.id
_entity.type
_entity.pdbx_description
1 polymer ?
#
loop_
_entity_poly.entity_id
_entity_poly.type
_entity_poly.pdbx_seq_one_letter_code
_entity_poly.pdbx_strand_id
1 'polypeptide(L)'
;MPAPLTDQLEHQLGPASDLGTCQLDVERVAGIAVVAAAHSGGYAAIGHLLGLLAALPAPTQAGERFWSDLWRSSGTAYLLPATIKAGVLQSLTGEGITLARQILSAVDEMTAPQHVAAAEVIGQALVESDHLPDLKTQVIGELWLRDLELTAWHVLHADHRSDDPAGRRAFLEAWPNA
;
A
#
# COMPACT_ATOMS: atom_id res chain seq x y z
N MET A 1 -23.75 16.00 20.55
CA MET A 1 -24.65 15.41 19.55
C MET A 1 -23.95 15.57 18.21
N PRO A 2 -23.49 14.48 17.57
CA PRO A 2 -22.82 14.61 16.27
C PRO A 2 -23.84 15.05 15.22
N ALA A 3 -23.46 15.98 14.35
CA ALA A 3 -24.30 16.40 13.23
C ALA A 3 -24.59 15.19 12.32
N PRO A 4 -25.78 15.10 11.71
CA PRO A 4 -26.08 14.06 10.74
C PRO A 4 -25.07 14.14 9.59
N LEU A 5 -24.55 13.00 9.16
CA LEU A 5 -23.61 12.84 8.03
C LEU A 5 -24.04 13.64 6.78
N THR A 6 -25.34 13.87 6.62
CA THR A 6 -25.96 14.70 5.59
C THR A 6 -25.45 16.15 5.59
N ASP A 7 -25.39 16.80 6.75
CA ASP A 7 -24.93 18.19 6.89
C ASP A 7 -23.44 18.31 6.56
N GLN A 8 -22.67 17.26 6.85
CA GLN A 8 -21.23 17.21 6.60
C GLN A 8 -20.91 16.98 5.11
N LEU A 9 -21.77 16.23 4.40
CA LEU A 9 -21.65 15.98 2.97
C LEU A 9 -22.10 17.20 2.13
N GLU A 10 -23.16 17.90 2.55
CA GLU A 10 -23.59 19.15 1.90
C GLU A 10 -22.52 20.25 2.01
N HIS A 11 -21.81 20.30 3.14
CA HIS A 11 -20.76 21.29 3.35
C HIS A 11 -19.50 21.02 2.51
N GLN A 12 -19.16 19.75 2.25
CA GLN A 12 -17.98 19.39 1.46
C GLN A 12 -18.21 19.44 -0.07
N LEU A 13 -19.45 19.32 -0.54
CA LEU A 13 -19.73 19.18 -1.97
C LEU A 13 -20.08 20.48 -2.70
N GLY A 14 -20.39 21.58 -1.99
CA GLY A 14 -20.75 22.86 -2.61
C GLY A 14 -22.11 22.80 -3.35
N PRO A 15 -22.95 23.84 -3.28
CA PRO A 15 -24.34 23.69 -3.69
C PRO A 15 -24.46 23.75 -5.22
N ALA A 16 -24.61 22.60 -5.86
CA ALA A 16 -25.38 22.51 -7.10
C ALA A 16 -26.86 22.38 -6.71
N SER A 17 -27.46 23.50 -6.32
CA SER A 17 -28.89 23.64 -6.08
C SER A 17 -29.66 23.45 -7.39
N ASP A 18 -29.82 22.20 -7.86
CA ASP A 18 -30.96 21.83 -8.73
C ASP A 18 -31.20 20.33 -8.95
N LEU A 19 -30.66 19.44 -8.10
CA LEU A 19 -31.03 18.03 -8.15
C LEU A 19 -31.90 17.71 -6.95
N GLY A 20 -33.22 17.84 -7.17
CA GLY A 20 -34.25 17.54 -6.19
C GLY A 20 -34.00 16.21 -5.47
N THR A 21 -33.93 16.29 -4.14
CA THR A 21 -34.15 15.22 -3.15
C THR A 21 -34.13 13.80 -3.70
N CYS A 22 -32.99 13.34 -4.21
CA CYS A 22 -32.70 11.92 -4.33
C CYS A 22 -32.03 11.53 -3.00
N GLN A 23 -32.83 10.98 -2.10
CA GLN A 23 -32.35 10.37 -0.87
C GLN A 23 -31.33 9.29 -1.27
N LEU A 24 -30.03 9.60 -1.09
CA LEU A 24 -28.95 8.69 -1.41
C LEU A 24 -29.02 7.50 -0.44
N ASP A 25 -29.49 6.36 -0.94
CA ASP A 25 -29.54 5.10 -0.20
C ASP A 25 -28.13 4.67 0.23
N VAL A 26 -28.01 4.12 1.44
CA VAL A 26 -26.74 3.72 2.07
C VAL A 26 -26.01 2.69 1.21
N GLU A 27 -26.74 1.78 0.56
CA GLU A 27 -26.15 0.80 -0.36
C GLU A 27 -25.54 1.47 -1.61
N ARG A 28 -26.19 2.51 -2.14
CA ARG A 28 -25.68 3.27 -3.28
C ARG A 28 -24.46 4.11 -2.90
N VAL A 29 -24.46 4.71 -1.71
CA VAL A 29 -23.29 5.43 -1.18
C VAL A 29 -22.13 4.48 -0.94
N ALA A 30 -22.38 3.30 -0.35
CA ALA A 30 -21.37 2.26 -0.16
C ALA A 30 -20.81 1.76 -1.49
N GLY A 31 -21.67 1.53 -2.50
CA GLY A 31 -21.24 1.14 -3.85
C GLY A 31 -20.35 2.20 -4.50
N ILE A 32 -20.71 3.48 -4.41
CA ILE A 32 -19.88 4.59 -4.92
C ILE A 32 -18.57 4.69 -4.14
N ALA A 33 -18.59 4.55 -2.81
CA ALA A 33 -17.40 4.60 -1.97
C ALA A 33 -16.44 3.45 -2.28
N VAL A 34 -16.94 2.23 -2.53
CA VAL A 34 -16.13 1.08 -2.95
C VAL A 34 -15.49 1.33 -4.31
N VAL A 35 -16.24 1.84 -5.29
CA VAL A 35 -15.72 2.16 -6.62
C VAL A 35 -14.68 3.30 -6.54
N ALA A 36 -14.96 4.34 -5.76
CA ALA A 36 -14.04 5.46 -5.55
C ALA A 36 -12.75 5.00 -4.82
N ALA A 37 -12.86 4.09 -3.85
CA ALA A 37 -11.72 3.48 -3.18
C ALA A 37 -10.90 2.62 -4.14
N ALA A 38 -11.54 1.79 -4.97
CA ALA A 38 -10.87 0.97 -5.98
C ALA A 38 -10.10 1.82 -7.02
N HIS A 39 -10.59 3.04 -7.30
CA HIS A 39 -9.91 4.00 -8.17
C HIS A 39 -8.99 4.99 -7.42
N SER A 40 -8.95 4.94 -6.09
CA SER A 40 -8.04 5.74 -5.30
C SER A 40 -6.65 5.13 -5.36
N GLY A 41 -5.68 5.88 -5.89
CA GLY A 41 -4.28 5.43 -5.96
C GLY A 41 -3.70 5.02 -4.59
N GLY A 42 -4.17 5.61 -3.48
CA GLY A 42 -3.76 5.22 -2.14
C GLY A 42 -4.30 3.86 -1.71
N TYR A 43 -5.60 3.61 -1.91
CA TYR A 43 -6.21 2.31 -1.62
C TYR A 43 -5.67 1.20 -2.53
N ALA A 44 -5.45 1.50 -3.81
CA ALA A 44 -4.82 0.58 -4.75
C ALA A 44 -3.38 0.24 -4.31
N ALA A 45 -2.59 1.23 -3.86
CA ALA A 45 -1.25 1.00 -3.34
C ALA A 45 -1.26 0.17 -2.04
N ILE A 46 -2.20 0.41 -1.12
CA ILE A 46 -2.37 -0.40 0.09
C ILE A 46 -2.72 -1.85 -0.27
N GLY A 47 -3.68 -2.04 -1.19
CA GLY A 47 -4.06 -3.37 -1.66
C GLY A 47 -2.90 -4.12 -2.30
N HIS A 48 -2.09 -3.44 -3.12
CA HIS A 48 -0.90 -4.03 -3.73
C HIS A 48 0.18 -4.39 -2.69
N LEU A 49 0.41 -3.52 -1.71
CA LEU A 49 1.33 -3.79 -0.60
C LEU A 49 0.94 -5.05 0.18
N LEU A 50 -0.35 -5.20 0.47
CA LEU A 50 -0.90 -6.39 1.11
C LEU A 50 -0.78 -7.63 0.20
N GLY A 51 -0.98 -7.47 -1.11
CA GLY A 51 -0.79 -8.54 -2.10
C GLY A 51 0.65 -9.04 -2.15
N LEU A 52 1.63 -8.15 -2.14
CA LEU A 52 3.06 -8.49 -2.09
C LEU A 52 3.40 -9.29 -0.83
N LEU A 53 2.90 -8.87 0.34
CA LEU A 53 3.10 -9.59 1.60
C LEU A 53 2.38 -10.95 1.60
N ALA A 54 1.20 -11.04 1.00
CA ALA A 54 0.43 -12.28 0.89
C ALA A 54 1.07 -13.32 -0.05
N ALA A 55 1.94 -12.89 -0.97
CA ALA A 55 2.72 -13.79 -1.81
C ALA A 55 3.85 -14.51 -1.05
N LEU A 56 4.20 -14.05 0.16
CA LEU A 56 5.20 -14.71 0.99
C LEU A 56 4.61 -15.90 1.76
N PRO A 57 5.45 -16.87 2.17
CA PRO A 57 5.00 -17.99 2.99
C PRO A 57 4.25 -17.54 4.25
N ALA A 58 3.06 -18.10 4.47
CA ALA A 58 2.24 -17.75 5.61
C ALA A 58 3.01 -17.93 6.94
N PRO A 59 2.80 -17.04 7.94
CA PRO A 59 3.49 -17.08 9.24
C PRO A 59 2.94 -18.19 10.15
N THR A 60 3.06 -19.42 9.67
CA THR A 60 2.69 -20.68 10.32
C THR A 60 3.95 -21.50 10.57
N GLN A 61 3.82 -22.66 11.21
CA GLN A 61 4.95 -23.58 11.40
C GLN A 61 5.65 -23.97 10.09
N ALA A 62 4.90 -24.06 8.97
CA ALA A 62 5.48 -24.37 7.67
C ALA A 62 6.35 -23.22 7.11
N GLY A 63 6.01 -21.97 7.41
CA GLY A 63 6.74 -20.78 6.95
C GLY A 63 7.83 -20.30 7.91
N GLU A 64 7.94 -20.88 9.12
CA GLU A 64 8.87 -20.43 10.17
C GLU A 64 10.32 -20.35 9.68
N ARG A 65 10.73 -21.32 8.86
CA ARG A 65 12.07 -21.34 8.27
C ARG A 65 12.31 -20.15 7.36
N PHE A 66 11.36 -19.84 6.47
CA PHE A 66 11.43 -18.68 5.59
C PHE A 66 11.61 -17.39 6.39
N TRP A 67 10.78 -17.15 7.41
CA TRP A 67 10.86 -15.92 8.20
C TRP A 67 12.16 -15.82 9.01
N SER A 68 12.67 -16.95 9.50
CA SER A 68 13.95 -17.02 10.20
C SER A 68 15.13 -16.72 9.27
N ASP A 69 15.12 -17.30 8.07
CA ASP A 69 16.17 -17.09 7.07
C ASP A 69 16.11 -15.66 6.52
N LEU A 70 14.91 -15.12 6.29
CA LEU A 70 14.73 -13.73 5.87
C LEU A 70 15.30 -12.76 6.91
N TRP A 71 15.01 -12.94 8.19
CA TRP A 71 15.54 -12.08 9.25
C TRP A 71 17.07 -12.12 9.33
N ARG A 72 17.68 -13.31 9.23
CA ARG A 72 19.14 -13.45 9.23
C ARG A 72 19.77 -12.79 8.01
N SER A 73 19.16 -12.94 6.84
CA SER A 73 19.67 -12.38 5.58
C SER A 73 19.48 -10.88 5.48
N SER A 74 18.32 -10.35 5.87
CA SER A 74 18.02 -8.92 5.83
C SER A 74 18.66 -8.13 6.97
N GLY A 75 18.91 -8.79 8.11
CA GLY A 75 19.40 -8.13 9.32
C GLY A 75 18.37 -7.22 10.01
N THR A 76 17.12 -7.15 9.51
CA THR A 76 16.07 -6.29 10.08
C THR A 76 14.90 -7.13 10.58
N ALA A 77 14.38 -6.75 11.75
CA ALA A 77 13.18 -7.36 12.33
C ALA A 77 11.88 -6.73 11.81
N TYR A 78 11.94 -5.64 11.03
CA TYR A 78 10.75 -4.91 10.60
C TYR A 78 9.83 -5.73 9.67
N LEU A 79 10.39 -6.66 8.88
CA LEU A 79 9.60 -7.55 8.02
C LEU A 79 9.06 -8.78 8.75
N LEU A 80 9.46 -9.02 10.01
CA LEU A 80 9.00 -10.20 10.72
C LEU A 80 7.49 -10.12 11.00
N PRO A 81 6.75 -11.24 10.93
CA PRO A 81 5.31 -11.27 11.16
C PRO A 81 4.90 -10.65 12.49
N ALA A 82 5.67 -10.90 13.55
CA ALA A 82 5.40 -10.33 14.88
C ALA A 82 5.48 -8.80 14.90
N THR A 83 6.37 -8.21 14.11
CA THR A 83 6.59 -6.76 14.04
C THR A 83 5.61 -6.09 13.09
N ILE A 84 5.34 -6.69 11.93
CA ILE A 84 4.54 -6.06 10.85
C ILE A 84 3.03 -6.25 11.02
N LYS A 85 2.60 -7.21 11.86
CA LYS A 85 1.19 -7.56 12.06
C LYS A 85 0.29 -6.36 12.35
N ALA A 86 0.73 -5.43 13.20
CA ALA A 86 -0.08 -4.27 13.55
C ALA A 86 -0.35 -3.37 12.32
N GLY A 87 0.69 -3.09 11.53
CA GLY A 87 0.57 -2.35 10.28
C GLY A 87 -0.31 -3.06 9.26
N VAL A 88 -0.14 -4.39 9.10
CA VAL A 88 -0.97 -5.20 8.20
C VAL A 88 -2.45 -5.13 8.58
N LEU A 89 -2.78 -5.29 9.87
CA LEU A 89 -4.16 -5.24 10.33
C LEU A 89 -4.80 -3.86 10.14
N GLN A 90 -4.04 -2.77 10.31
CA GLN A 90 -4.52 -1.41 10.02
C GLN A 90 -4.72 -1.20 8.50
N SER A 91 -3.83 -1.73 7.67
CA SER A 91 -3.94 -1.61 6.23
C SER A 91 -5.15 -2.34 5.65
N LEU A 92 -5.60 -3.43 6.28
CA LEU A 92 -6.87 -4.09 5.93
C LEU A 92 -8.10 -3.20 6.15
N THR A 93 -7.99 -2.15 6.98
CA THR A 93 -9.06 -1.17 7.18
C THR A 93 -8.87 0.11 6.36
N GLY A 94 -7.90 0.13 5.43
CA GLY A 94 -7.58 1.29 4.59
C GLY A 94 -6.50 2.21 5.14
N GLU A 95 -5.92 1.91 6.31
CA GLU A 95 -4.87 2.72 6.94
C GLU A 95 -3.47 2.17 6.62
N GLY A 96 -2.88 2.69 5.54
CA GLY A 96 -1.63 2.18 4.96
C GLY A 96 -0.33 2.73 5.54
N ILE A 97 -0.38 3.90 6.18
CA ILE A 97 0.81 4.72 6.47
C ILE A 97 1.79 3.99 7.40
N THR A 98 1.28 3.38 8.47
CA THR A 98 2.10 2.65 9.45
C THR A 98 2.88 1.53 8.77
N LEU A 99 2.19 0.73 7.94
CA LEU A 99 2.79 -0.38 7.21
C LEU A 99 3.85 0.13 6.22
N ALA A 100 3.52 1.16 5.45
CA ALA A 100 4.42 1.75 4.48
C ALA A 100 5.69 2.31 5.12
N ARG A 101 5.59 3.06 6.23
CA ARG A 101 6.76 3.58 6.95
C ARG A 101 7.63 2.45 7.47
N GLN A 102 7.03 1.41 8.03
CA GLN A 102 7.76 0.26 8.55
C GLN A 102 8.52 -0.49 7.44
N ILE A 103 7.91 -0.64 6.26
CA ILE A 103 8.57 -1.23 5.09
C ILE A 103 9.76 -0.39 4.65
N LEU A 104 9.60 0.93 4.56
CA LEU A 104 10.72 1.81 4.19
C LEU A 104 11.84 1.77 5.23
N SER A 105 11.51 1.71 6.53
CA SER A 105 12.52 1.51 7.58
C SER A 105 13.22 0.15 7.45
N ALA A 106 12.52 -0.91 7.04
CA ALA A 106 13.14 -2.20 6.77
C ALA A 106 14.17 -2.12 5.64
N VAL A 107 13.81 -1.46 4.53
CA VAL A 107 14.69 -1.30 3.37
C VAL A 107 15.90 -0.43 3.72
N ASP A 108 15.68 0.67 4.45
CA ASP A 108 16.74 1.60 4.88
C ASP A 108 17.76 0.94 5.84
N GLU A 109 17.31 0.01 6.70
CA GLU A 109 18.22 -0.74 7.58
C GLU A 109 19.09 -1.77 6.85
N MET A 110 18.68 -2.22 5.66
CA MET A 110 19.43 -3.23 4.91
C MET A 110 20.68 -2.62 4.26
N THR A 111 21.84 -3.17 4.59
CA THR A 111 23.05 -2.93 3.78
C THR A 111 22.92 -3.56 2.41
N ALA A 112 23.70 -3.11 1.42
CA ALA A 112 23.67 -3.69 0.07
C ALA A 112 23.87 -5.23 0.04
N PRO A 113 24.79 -5.84 0.82
CA PRO A 113 24.90 -7.30 0.90
C PRO A 113 23.66 -7.97 1.51
N GLN A 114 23.06 -7.36 2.54
CA GLN A 114 21.85 -7.89 3.18
C GLN A 114 20.64 -7.79 2.26
N HIS A 115 20.54 -6.72 1.46
CA HIS A 115 19.50 -6.57 0.45
C HIS A 115 19.57 -7.70 -0.58
N VAL A 116 20.77 -8.02 -1.08
CA VAL A 116 20.97 -9.14 -2.01
C VAL A 116 20.63 -10.48 -1.36
N ALA A 117 21.07 -10.71 -0.12
CA ALA A 117 20.77 -11.95 0.59
C ALA A 117 19.27 -12.11 0.90
N ALA A 118 18.59 -11.03 1.26
CA ALA A 118 17.14 -11.01 1.47
C ALA A 118 16.39 -11.30 0.18
N ALA A 119 16.82 -10.69 -0.94
CA ALA A 119 16.28 -10.96 -2.26
C ALA A 119 16.39 -12.45 -2.64
N GLU A 120 17.51 -13.10 -2.34
CA GLU A 120 17.67 -14.53 -2.64
C GLU A 120 16.66 -15.40 -1.88
N VAL A 121 16.46 -15.13 -0.58
CA VAL A 121 15.48 -15.84 0.26
C VAL A 121 14.05 -15.62 -0.24
N ILE A 122 13.69 -14.37 -0.56
CA ILE A 122 12.36 -14.01 -1.09
C ILE A 122 12.13 -14.68 -2.45
N GLY A 123 13.11 -14.58 -3.33
CA GLY A 123 13.04 -15.15 -4.67
C GLY A 123 12.87 -16.67 -4.66
N GLN A 124 13.57 -17.37 -3.76
CA GLN A 124 13.40 -18.82 -3.59
C GLN A 124 11.96 -19.17 -3.21
N ALA A 125 11.38 -18.46 -2.24
CA ALA A 125 10.02 -18.69 -1.79
C ALA A 125 8.97 -18.40 -2.89
N LEU A 126 9.19 -17.37 -3.70
CA LEU A 126 8.30 -17.01 -4.80
C LEU A 126 8.37 -18.01 -5.96
N VAL A 127 9.56 -18.54 -6.30
CA VAL A 127 9.71 -19.59 -7.33
C VAL A 127 8.98 -20.87 -6.92
N GLU A 128 9.09 -21.27 -5.65
CA GLU A 128 8.39 -22.43 -5.11
C GLU A 128 6.87 -22.29 -5.16
N SER A 129 6.36 -21.05 -5.12
CA SER A 129 4.93 -20.73 -5.09
C SER A 129 4.32 -20.58 -6.48
N ASP A 130 5.01 -19.89 -7.41
CA ASP A 130 4.42 -19.43 -8.69
C ASP A 130 4.95 -20.10 -9.95
N HIS A 131 5.89 -21.07 -9.85
CA HIS A 131 6.44 -21.78 -11.02
C HIS A 131 6.94 -20.82 -12.13
N LEU A 132 7.64 -19.74 -11.78
CA LEU A 132 8.30 -18.83 -12.72
C LEU A 132 9.64 -19.46 -13.19
N PRO A 133 9.70 -20.16 -14.34
CA PRO A 133 10.78 -21.15 -14.57
C PRO A 133 12.09 -20.54 -15.06
N ASP A 134 12.10 -19.28 -15.51
CA ASP A 134 13.18 -18.76 -16.36
C ASP A 134 14.00 -17.62 -15.72
N LEU A 135 13.60 -17.13 -14.55
CA LEU A 135 14.29 -16.05 -13.85
C LEU A 135 15.08 -16.59 -12.65
N LYS A 136 16.30 -16.07 -12.47
CA LYS A 136 17.09 -16.36 -11.26
C LYS A 136 16.31 -15.89 -10.03
N THR A 137 16.28 -16.70 -8.98
CA THR A 137 15.64 -16.40 -7.69
C THR A 137 16.02 -15.02 -7.18
N GLN A 138 17.31 -14.70 -7.17
CA GLN A 138 17.82 -13.38 -6.79
C GLN A 138 17.12 -12.23 -7.55
N VAL A 139 16.94 -12.35 -8.87
CA VAL A 139 16.31 -11.30 -9.69
C VAL A 139 14.84 -11.15 -9.32
N ILE A 140 14.12 -12.25 -9.08
CA ILE A 140 12.72 -12.23 -8.67
C ILE A 140 12.59 -11.50 -7.32
N GLY A 141 13.44 -11.83 -6.35
CA GLY A 141 13.39 -11.19 -5.04
C GLY A 141 13.83 -9.71 -5.06
N GLU A 142 14.79 -9.34 -5.92
CA GLU A 142 15.18 -7.94 -6.11
C GLU A 142 14.03 -7.11 -6.70
N LEU A 143 13.32 -7.66 -7.68
CA LEU A 143 12.13 -7.02 -8.24
C LEU A 143 11.02 -6.90 -7.20
N TRP A 144 10.79 -7.95 -6.40
CA TRP A 144 9.81 -7.92 -5.32
C TRP A 144 10.14 -6.86 -4.26
N LEU A 145 11.40 -6.78 -3.80
CA LEU A 145 11.83 -5.77 -2.81
C LEU A 145 11.66 -4.35 -3.36
N ARG A 146 12.01 -4.15 -4.63
CA ARG A 146 11.86 -2.86 -5.29
C ARG A 146 10.39 -2.47 -5.47
N ASP A 147 9.53 -3.41 -5.83
CA ASP A 147 8.09 -3.16 -5.93
C ASP A 147 7.48 -2.88 -4.56
N LEU A 148 7.92 -3.59 -3.52
CA LEU A 148 7.54 -3.35 -2.13
C LEU A 148 7.90 -1.91 -1.69
N GLU A 149 9.14 -1.49 -1.93
CA GLU A 149 9.61 -0.15 -1.58
C GLU A 149 8.85 0.94 -2.36
N LEU A 150 8.73 0.79 -3.68
CA LEU A 150 8.02 1.73 -4.54
C LEU A 150 6.55 1.87 -4.12
N THR A 151 5.91 0.76 -3.78
CA THR A 151 4.52 0.74 -3.34
C THR A 151 4.35 1.39 -1.99
N ALA A 152 5.27 1.18 -1.05
CA ALA A 152 5.28 1.91 0.22
C ALA A 152 5.38 3.43 0.01
N TRP A 153 6.24 3.88 -0.92
CA TRP A 153 6.28 5.29 -1.31
C TRP A 153 4.96 5.78 -1.91
N HIS A 154 4.30 5.00 -2.77
CA HIS A 154 2.99 5.35 -3.31
C HIS A 154 1.93 5.52 -2.22
N VAL A 155 1.92 4.66 -1.21
CA VAL A 155 1.02 4.79 -0.04
C VAL A 155 1.27 6.11 0.69
N LEU A 156 2.54 6.44 0.97
CA LEU A 156 2.88 7.70 1.65
C LEU A 156 2.56 8.93 0.80
N HIS A 157 2.81 8.89 -0.51
CA HIS A 157 2.48 9.99 -1.41
C HIS A 157 0.98 10.20 -1.59
N ALA A 158 0.19 9.13 -1.56
CA ALA A 158 -1.26 9.22 -1.64
C ALA A 158 -1.86 9.89 -0.40
N ASP A 159 -1.29 9.63 0.78
CA ASP A 159 -1.63 10.32 2.03
C ASP A 159 -1.15 11.79 2.02
N HIS A 160 0.02 12.04 1.43
CA HIS A 160 0.60 13.38 1.33
C HIS A 160 0.02 14.25 0.21
N ARG A 161 -1.10 13.86 -0.41
CA ARG A 161 -1.79 14.77 -1.35
C ARG A 161 -2.22 15.99 -0.58
N SER A 162 -1.42 17.05 -0.68
CA SER A 162 -1.88 18.36 -0.27
C SER A 162 -3.14 18.65 -1.07
N ASP A 163 -4.22 18.94 -0.37
CA ASP A 163 -5.26 19.81 -0.91
C ASP A 163 -4.62 21.20 -1.04
N ASP A 164 -3.71 21.34 -2.02
CA ASP A 164 -3.26 22.62 -2.54
C ASP A 164 -3.94 22.88 -3.91
N PRO A 165 -5.20 23.35 -3.89
CA PRO A 165 -5.89 23.77 -5.10
C PRO A 165 -5.14 24.84 -5.89
N ALA A 166 -4.33 25.68 -5.22
CA ALA A 166 -3.60 26.76 -5.86
C ALA A 166 -2.43 26.22 -6.66
N GLY A 167 -1.61 25.34 -6.08
CA GLY A 167 -0.54 24.64 -6.79
C GLY A 167 -1.04 23.81 -7.97
N ARG A 168 -2.18 23.12 -7.81
CA ARG A 168 -2.81 22.35 -8.90
C ARG A 168 -3.26 23.25 -10.05
N ARG A 169 -3.84 24.41 -9.74
CA ARG A 169 -4.27 25.38 -10.75
C ARG A 169 -3.08 25.99 -11.48
N ALA A 170 -2.04 26.39 -10.76
CA ALA A 170 -0.81 26.91 -11.34
C ALA A 170 -0.13 25.90 -12.28
N PHE A 171 -0.10 24.61 -11.92
CA PHE A 171 0.42 23.55 -12.80
C PHE A 171 -0.39 23.43 -14.10
N LEU A 172 -1.73 23.39 -14.01
CA LEU A 172 -2.62 23.30 -15.17
C LEU A 172 -2.56 24.54 -16.07
N GLU A 173 -2.29 25.71 -15.51
CA GLU A 173 -2.11 26.95 -16.28
C GLU A 173 -0.74 27.03 -16.98
N ALA A 174 0.29 26.40 -16.40
CA ALA A 174 1.62 26.37 -16.99
C ALA A 174 1.74 25.36 -18.16
N TRP A 175 1.04 24.22 -18.08
CA TRP A 175 1.18 23.13 -19.05
C TRP A 175 0.83 23.46 -20.51
N PRO A 176 -0.21 24.26 -20.82
CA PRO A 176 -0.53 24.66 -22.19
C PRO A 176 0.50 25.61 -22.81
N ASN A 177 1.40 26.18 -22.01
CA ASN A 177 2.39 27.18 -22.42
C ASN A 177 3.84 26.64 -22.39
N ALA A 178 4.02 25.31 -22.32
CA ALA A 178 5.32 24.62 -22.27
C ALA A 178 5.80 24.14 -23.64
#